data_AF-A0A815T6D8-F1
#
_entry.id   AF-A0A815T6D8-F1
#
_cell.length_a   1.000
_cell.length_b   1.000
_cell.length_c   1.000
_cell.angle_alpha   90.00
_cell.angle_beta   90.00
_cell.angle_gamma   90.00
#
_symmetry.space_group_name_H-M   'P 1'
#
loop_
_entity.id
_entity.type
_entity.pdbx_description
1 polymer ?
#
loop_
_entity_poly.entity_id
_entity_poly.type
_entity_poly.pdbx_seq_one_letter_code
_entity_poly.pdbx_strand_id
1 'polypeptide(L)'
;MSKILAVMRFELIPNEILMDCFAYLSASEIFHAFDRLNYRFYKLIRNIKLHLNFHHIQKSIFDRFCKKMLLEPHIKSQIYSMHLSNKGSHGQIDAFLPLFSIDEFPNLRSLTPTQVAYENIGQLKSMISSIPELYSLHLFDSENIEADALVPLTTSKVRTLSADTLVVLPTWVEIFLSITSFTLLSSEVFDLCALMEYMPMLKYLHVQHCLYMFKSYQKKARYKKTCGVHLKQLIVDDLQIPFVTFQKLLEATPNLKSLTLSAKICRICLMRVNENIWFYLHYLT
;
A
#
# COMPACT_ATOMS: atom_id res chain seq x y z
N MET A 1 -44.77 -23.23 29.07
CA MET A 1 -43.62 -23.29 28.14
C MET A 1 -43.14 -21.87 27.86
N SER A 2 -42.12 -21.40 28.58
CA SER A 2 -41.48 -20.11 28.31
C SER A 2 -40.53 -20.25 27.12
N LYS A 3 -40.87 -19.63 25.99
CA LYS A 3 -39.92 -19.39 24.90
C LYS A 3 -38.81 -18.49 25.45
N ILE A 4 -37.64 -19.05 25.69
CA ILE A 4 -36.40 -18.28 25.86
C ILE A 4 -36.14 -17.63 24.50
N LEU A 5 -36.66 -16.43 24.29
CA LEU A 5 -36.10 -15.51 23.32
C LEU A 5 -34.74 -15.13 23.89
N ALA A 6 -33.69 -15.78 23.43
CA ALA A 6 -32.34 -15.32 23.67
C ALA A 6 -32.21 -13.94 23.03
N VAL A 7 -32.50 -12.90 23.80
CA VAL A 7 -32.14 -11.54 23.45
C VAL A 7 -30.62 -11.54 23.51
N MET A 8 -29.98 -11.65 22.35
CA MET A 8 -28.55 -11.38 22.26
C MET A 8 -28.34 -9.95 22.74
N ARG A 9 -27.87 -9.80 23.97
CA ARG A 9 -27.46 -8.50 24.49
C ARG A 9 -26.08 -8.24 23.95
N PHE A 10 -26.01 -7.40 22.91
CA PHE A 10 -24.77 -6.93 22.31
C PHE A 10 -23.77 -6.41 23.37
N GLU A 11 -24.29 -5.90 24.48
CA GLU A 11 -23.54 -5.44 25.66
C GLU A 11 -22.79 -6.52 26.44
N LEU A 12 -23.09 -7.80 26.21
CA LEU A 12 -22.43 -8.95 26.85
C LEU A 12 -21.30 -9.54 25.99
N ILE A 13 -21.19 -9.14 24.71
CA ILE A 13 -20.11 -9.59 23.83
C ILE A 13 -18.78 -9.14 24.43
N PRO A 14 -17.75 -9.98 24.62
CA PRO A 14 -16.45 -9.58 25.17
C PRO A 14 -15.73 -8.50 24.34
N ASN A 15 -14.82 -7.73 24.97
CA ASN A 15 -14.13 -6.64 24.27
C ASN A 15 -13.25 -7.16 23.13
N GLU A 16 -12.68 -8.35 23.28
CA GLU A 16 -11.82 -9.03 22.32
C GLU A 16 -12.58 -9.27 21.02
N ILE A 17 -13.79 -9.82 21.10
CA ILE A 17 -14.65 -10.06 19.94
C ILE A 17 -15.06 -8.76 19.26
N LEU A 18 -15.35 -7.71 20.04
CA LEU A 18 -15.66 -6.40 19.49
C LEU A 18 -14.45 -5.78 18.77
N MET A 19 -13.24 -5.93 19.31
CA MET A 19 -12.02 -5.45 18.67
C MET A 19 -11.76 -6.18 17.35
N ASP A 20 -11.98 -7.49 17.29
CA ASP A 20 -11.87 -8.26 16.05
C ASP A 20 -12.89 -7.79 15.00
N CYS A 21 -14.12 -7.45 15.43
CA CYS A 21 -15.12 -6.88 14.53
C CYS A 21 -14.72 -5.48 14.05
N PHE A 22 -14.21 -4.63 14.95
CA PHE A 22 -13.80 -3.27 14.63
C PHE A 22 -12.61 -3.21 13.67
N ALA A 23 -11.79 -4.26 13.59
CA ALA A 23 -10.70 -4.36 12.63
C ALA A 23 -11.17 -4.28 11.16
N TYR A 24 -12.45 -4.60 10.90
CA TYR A 24 -13.06 -4.53 9.56
C TYR A 24 -13.81 -3.23 9.28
N LEU A 25 -13.88 -2.31 10.25
CA LEU A 25 -14.64 -1.06 10.15
C LEU A 25 -13.71 0.14 10.10
N SER A 26 -14.10 1.15 9.33
CA SER A 26 -13.48 2.48 9.34
C SER A 26 -13.83 3.20 10.64
N ALA A 27 -12.95 4.08 11.12
CA ALA A 27 -13.19 4.83 12.35
C ALA A 27 -14.49 5.65 12.28
N SER A 28 -14.83 6.20 11.11
CA SER A 28 -16.08 6.93 10.92
C SER A 28 -17.31 6.04 11.18
N GLU A 29 -17.26 4.78 10.78
CA GLU A 29 -18.31 3.79 11.01
C GLU A 29 -18.36 3.36 12.48
N ILE A 30 -17.20 3.13 13.10
CA ILE A 30 -17.10 2.78 14.52
C ILE A 30 -17.72 3.88 15.37
N PHE A 31 -17.33 5.14 15.15
CA PHE A 31 -17.89 6.26 15.90
C PHE A 31 -19.35 6.50 15.55
N HIS A 32 -19.77 6.31 14.30
CA HIS A 32 -21.16 6.49 13.94
C HIS A 32 -22.07 5.46 14.63
N ALA A 33 -21.64 4.19 14.69
CA ALA A 33 -22.46 3.09 15.20
C ALA A 33 -22.36 2.91 16.72
N PHE A 34 -21.19 3.14 17.33
CA PHE A 34 -20.92 2.75 18.72
C PHE A 34 -20.59 3.93 19.66
N ASP A 35 -20.34 5.13 19.14
CA ASP A 35 -20.03 6.26 20.02
C ASP A 35 -21.24 6.61 20.89
N ARG A 36 -20.98 6.72 22.20
CA ARG A 36 -21.99 7.03 23.23
C ARG A 36 -23.15 6.05 23.32
N LEU A 37 -23.03 4.84 22.76
CA LEU A 37 -24.06 3.79 22.89
C LEU A 37 -24.24 3.40 24.37
N ASN A 38 -23.13 3.19 25.08
CA ASN A 38 -23.06 3.11 26.53
C ASN A 38 -21.63 3.40 27.02
N TYR A 39 -21.43 3.47 28.34
CA TYR A 39 -20.11 3.78 28.92
C TYR A 39 -19.01 2.80 28.48
N ARG A 40 -19.34 1.52 28.33
CA ARG A 40 -18.39 0.49 27.91
C ARG A 40 -17.89 0.75 26.49
N PHE A 41 -18.79 0.97 25.53
CA PHE A 41 -18.41 1.31 24.15
C PHE A 41 -17.67 2.65 24.07
N TYR A 42 -18.16 3.66 24.79
CA TYR A 42 -17.52 4.98 24.87
C TYR A 42 -16.05 4.86 25.27
N LYS A 43 -15.75 4.06 26.31
CA LYS A 43 -14.38 3.81 26.78
C LYS A 43 -13.61 2.94 25.79
N LEU A 44 -14.22 1.89 25.23
CA LEU A 44 -13.55 0.97 24.33
C LEU A 44 -13.04 1.69 23.07
N ILE A 45 -13.90 2.41 22.35
CA ILE A 45 -13.54 3.04 21.07
C ILE A 45 -12.46 4.13 21.20
N ARG A 46 -12.27 4.68 22.40
CA ARG A 46 -11.25 5.71 22.70
C ARG A 46 -9.89 5.13 23.09
N ASN A 47 -9.79 3.80 23.21
CA ASN A 47 -8.57 3.10 23.62
C ASN A 47 -8.06 2.12 22.56
N ILE A 48 -8.71 2.03 21.41
CA ILE A 48 -8.28 1.18 20.30
C ILE A 48 -7.51 1.97 19.25
N LYS A 49 -6.73 1.26 18.43
CA LYS A 49 -6.19 1.80 17.18
C LYS A 49 -7.30 1.90 16.15
N LEU A 50 -7.27 2.96 15.35
CA LEU A 50 -8.30 3.25 14.38
C LEU A 50 -7.72 3.31 12.98
N HIS A 51 -8.50 2.80 12.03
CA HIS A 51 -8.19 2.85 10.61
C HIS A 51 -9.16 3.83 9.96
N LEU A 52 -8.64 4.88 9.34
CA LEU A 52 -9.46 5.78 8.52
C LEU A 52 -9.46 5.28 7.10
N ASN A 53 -10.65 4.91 6.64
CA ASN A 53 -10.89 4.70 5.23
C ASN A 53 -12.02 5.63 4.78
N PHE A 54 -11.69 6.61 3.94
CA PHE A 54 -12.65 7.50 3.33
C PHE A 54 -12.94 7.14 1.86
N HIS A 55 -12.37 6.05 1.35
CA HIS A 55 -12.73 5.55 0.03
C HIS A 55 -14.24 5.22 -0.02
N HIS A 56 -14.94 5.75 -1.03
CA HIS A 56 -16.38 5.57 -1.26
C HIS A 56 -17.34 6.00 -0.13
N ILE A 57 -16.92 6.88 0.79
CA ILE A 57 -17.84 7.40 1.83
C ILE A 57 -18.65 8.61 1.35
N GLN A 58 -19.87 8.77 1.87
CA GLN A 58 -20.70 9.94 1.61
C GLN A 58 -20.09 11.21 2.22
N LYS A 59 -20.21 12.34 1.50
CA LYS A 59 -19.70 13.65 1.97
C LYS A 59 -20.17 14.01 3.37
N SER A 60 -21.44 13.78 3.67
CA SER A 60 -22.05 14.13 4.96
C SER A 60 -21.43 13.36 6.14
N ILE A 61 -21.00 12.11 5.91
CA ILE A 61 -20.30 11.28 6.89
C ILE A 61 -18.86 11.78 7.07
N PHE A 62 -18.17 12.07 5.96
CA PHE A 62 -16.84 12.66 5.96
C PHE A 62 -16.81 13.97 6.76
N ASP A 63 -17.64 14.95 6.39
CA ASP A 63 -17.69 16.27 7.02
C ASP A 63 -17.98 16.17 8.52
N ARG A 64 -18.91 15.28 8.91
CA ARG A 64 -19.27 15.06 10.31
C ARG A 64 -18.10 14.47 11.10
N PHE A 65 -17.40 13.50 10.52
CA PHE A 65 -16.28 12.86 11.18
C PHE A 65 -15.07 13.79 11.29
N CYS A 66 -14.77 14.59 10.25
CA CYS A 66 -13.76 15.65 10.33
C CYS A 66 -14.09 16.65 11.44
N LYS A 67 -15.34 17.13 11.54
CA LYS A 67 -15.77 17.98 12.66
C LYS A 67 -15.57 17.32 14.03
N LYS A 68 -15.84 16.01 14.13
CA LYS A 68 -15.63 15.26 15.37
C LYS A 68 -14.15 15.21 15.76
N MET A 69 -13.25 14.94 14.81
CA MET A 69 -11.80 14.96 15.05
C MET A 69 -11.27 16.34 15.45
N LEU A 70 -11.87 17.42 14.95
CA LEU A 70 -11.54 18.78 15.38
C LEU A 70 -11.96 19.04 16.83
N LEU A 71 -13.14 18.54 17.24
CA LEU A 71 -13.67 18.71 18.60
C LEU A 71 -13.04 17.76 19.63
N GLU A 72 -12.57 16.60 19.19
CA GLU A 72 -12.00 15.55 20.03
C GLU A 72 -10.57 15.19 19.55
N PRO A 73 -9.54 16.02 19.87
CA PRO A 73 -8.19 15.84 19.31
C PRO A 73 -7.53 14.50 19.62
N HIS A 74 -7.90 13.85 20.72
CA HIS A 74 -7.40 12.52 21.08
C HIS A 74 -7.66 11.46 20.00
N ILE A 75 -8.72 11.62 19.19
CA ILE A 75 -9.03 10.71 18.08
C ILE A 75 -7.85 10.66 17.08
N LYS A 76 -7.18 11.79 16.84
CA LYS A 76 -6.05 11.88 15.89
C LYS A 76 -4.89 10.99 16.33
N SER A 77 -4.62 10.95 17.65
CA SER A 77 -3.61 10.06 18.24
C SER A 77 -3.97 8.58 18.14
N GLN A 78 -5.24 8.22 17.95
CA GLN A 78 -5.64 6.82 17.77
C GLN A 78 -5.51 6.35 16.32
N ILE A 79 -5.42 7.27 15.35
CA ILE A 79 -5.34 6.94 13.94
C ILE A 79 -4.00 6.29 13.63
N TYR A 80 -4.07 5.05 13.16
CA TYR A 80 -2.91 4.23 12.84
C TYR A 80 -2.69 4.08 11.33
N SER A 81 -3.77 4.07 10.54
CA SER A 81 -3.71 4.10 9.08
C SER A 81 -4.76 5.04 8.50
N MET A 82 -4.47 5.59 7.32
CA MET A 82 -5.34 6.54 6.65
C MET A 82 -5.37 6.31 5.14
N HIS A 83 -6.57 6.16 4.58
CA HIS A 83 -6.83 6.14 3.14
C HIS A 83 -7.67 7.36 2.77
N LEU A 84 -7.06 8.26 2.01
CA LEU A 84 -7.70 9.45 1.44
C LEU A 84 -7.80 9.29 -0.08
N SER A 85 -8.92 9.64 -0.68
CA SER A 85 -9.16 9.43 -2.10
C SER A 85 -9.91 10.61 -2.71
N ASN A 86 -9.37 11.23 -3.75
CA ASN A 86 -10.16 12.11 -4.63
C ASN A 86 -10.96 11.31 -5.67
N LYS A 87 -10.56 10.05 -5.92
CA LYS A 87 -11.24 9.15 -6.85
C LYS A 87 -12.66 8.83 -6.42
N GLY A 88 -13.59 9.14 -7.33
CA GLY A 88 -15.02 8.89 -7.13
C GLY A 88 -15.57 9.54 -5.87
N SER A 89 -14.93 10.61 -5.39
CA SER A 89 -15.26 11.29 -4.15
C SER A 89 -15.49 12.78 -4.38
N HIS A 90 -15.77 13.52 -3.30
CA HIS A 90 -16.02 14.96 -3.34
C HIS A 90 -14.74 15.79 -3.06
N GLY A 91 -13.57 15.34 -3.56
CA GLY A 91 -12.29 16.00 -3.31
C GLY A 91 -11.82 15.86 -1.87
N GLN A 92 -11.85 14.64 -1.32
CA GLN A 92 -11.58 14.41 0.10
C GLN A 92 -10.17 14.82 0.54
N ILE A 93 -9.15 14.62 -0.31
CA ILE A 93 -7.78 15.06 -0.01
C ILE A 93 -7.78 16.58 0.07
N ASP A 94 -8.38 17.23 -0.92
CA ASP A 94 -8.47 18.69 -1.04
C ASP A 94 -9.22 19.32 0.15
N ALA A 95 -10.21 18.61 0.70
CA ALA A 95 -10.96 19.03 1.87
C ALA A 95 -10.27 18.66 3.20
N PHE A 96 -9.48 17.60 3.24
CA PHE A 96 -8.85 17.09 4.46
C PHE A 96 -7.58 17.87 4.82
N LEU A 97 -6.70 18.10 3.85
CA LEU A 97 -5.39 18.72 4.09
C LEU A 97 -5.47 20.16 4.62
N PRO A 98 -6.47 20.99 4.25
CA PRO A 98 -6.66 22.31 4.88
C PRO A 98 -7.14 22.24 6.33
N LEU A 99 -7.77 21.13 6.75
CA LEU A 99 -8.33 20.97 8.09
C LEU A 99 -7.34 20.40 9.10
N PHE A 100 -6.39 19.59 8.62
CA PHE A 100 -5.48 18.86 9.49
C PHE A 100 -4.07 18.91 8.94
N SER A 101 -3.13 19.26 9.83
CA SER A 101 -1.72 19.04 9.57
C SER A 101 -1.38 17.60 9.97
N ILE A 102 -0.49 16.93 9.24
CA ILE A 102 -0.30 15.49 9.44
C ILE A 102 0.52 15.15 10.70
N ASP A 103 1.30 16.11 11.20
CA ASP A 103 2.02 16.03 12.47
C ASP A 103 1.06 15.92 13.65
N GLU A 104 -0.23 16.23 13.45
CA GLU A 104 -1.30 15.98 14.42
C GLU A 104 -1.66 14.48 14.56
N PHE A 105 -1.06 13.59 13.75
CA PHE A 105 -1.30 12.15 13.76
C PHE A 105 -0.02 11.38 14.17
N PRO A 106 0.38 11.43 15.45
CA PRO A 106 1.67 10.94 15.91
C PRO A 106 1.87 9.42 15.77
N ASN A 107 0.77 8.66 15.71
CA ASN A 107 0.79 7.20 15.62
C ASN A 107 0.51 6.67 14.21
N LEU A 108 0.42 7.56 13.21
CA LEU A 108 0.16 7.17 11.83
C LEU A 108 1.34 6.37 11.28
N ARG A 109 1.06 5.14 10.83
CA ARG A 109 2.06 4.23 10.25
C ARG A 109 1.81 3.84 8.81
N SER A 110 0.60 4.04 8.31
CA SER A 110 0.24 3.71 6.94
C SER A 110 -0.58 4.82 6.31
N LEU A 111 -0.15 5.28 5.14
CA LEU A 111 -0.82 6.32 4.37
C LEU A 111 -1.10 5.83 2.95
N THR A 112 -2.34 5.96 2.51
CA THR A 112 -2.79 5.58 1.18
C THR A 112 -3.51 6.77 0.55
N PRO A 113 -2.80 7.68 -0.15
CA PRO A 113 -3.44 8.71 -0.92
C PRO A 113 -3.77 8.18 -2.32
N THR A 114 -4.96 8.48 -2.82
CA THR A 114 -5.44 8.05 -4.14
C THR A 114 -5.90 9.25 -4.96
N GLN A 115 -5.38 9.38 -6.18
CA GLN A 115 -5.66 10.50 -7.10
C GLN A 115 -5.32 11.86 -6.50
N VAL A 116 -4.07 12.00 -6.03
CA VAL A 116 -3.57 13.26 -5.47
C VAL A 116 -3.53 14.32 -6.56
N ALA A 117 -4.26 15.42 -6.35
CA ALA A 117 -4.20 16.58 -7.24
C ALA A 117 -2.81 17.24 -7.17
N TYR A 118 -2.37 17.85 -8.27
CA TYR A 118 -1.00 18.38 -8.40
C TYR A 118 -0.67 19.41 -7.30
N GLU A 119 -1.64 20.26 -6.96
CA GLU A 119 -1.57 21.27 -5.90
C GLU A 119 -1.28 20.69 -4.50
N ASN A 120 -1.66 19.43 -4.25
CA ASN A 120 -1.47 18.78 -2.95
C ASN A 120 -0.17 17.99 -2.86
N ILE A 121 0.58 17.84 -3.96
CA ILE A 121 1.83 17.06 -3.98
C ILE A 121 2.84 17.67 -2.99
N GLY A 122 2.97 19.00 -2.95
CA GLY A 122 3.88 19.67 -2.02
C GLY A 122 3.55 19.38 -0.56
N GLN A 123 2.26 19.38 -0.22
CA GLN A 123 1.80 19.00 1.12
C GLN A 123 2.11 17.52 1.40
N LEU A 124 1.83 16.61 0.46
CA LEU A 124 2.16 15.19 0.60
C LEU A 124 3.66 14.94 0.83
N LYS A 125 4.55 15.65 0.13
CA LYS A 125 6.01 15.57 0.35
C LYS A 125 6.39 15.96 1.78
N SER A 126 5.85 17.08 2.24
CA SER A 126 6.02 17.54 3.62
C SER A 126 5.53 16.47 4.60
N MET A 127 4.35 15.90 4.33
CA MET A 127 3.74 14.88 5.19
C MET A 127 4.62 13.64 5.36
N ILE A 128 5.13 13.08 4.25
CA ILE A 128 6.00 11.90 4.28
C ILE A 128 7.27 12.16 5.10
N SER A 129 7.79 13.39 5.03
CA SER A 129 8.98 13.82 5.77
C SER A 129 8.71 13.99 7.27
N SER A 130 7.49 14.41 7.64
CA SER A 130 7.13 14.82 9.00
C SER A 130 6.60 13.68 9.88
N ILE A 131 6.18 12.54 9.32
CA ILE A 131 5.62 11.43 10.11
C ILE A 131 6.74 10.47 10.55
N PRO A 132 7.16 10.49 11.84
CA PRO A 132 8.35 9.76 12.28
C PRO A 132 8.18 8.23 12.28
N GLU A 133 6.94 7.75 12.34
CA GLU A 133 6.58 6.35 12.45
C GLU A 133 5.95 5.79 11.17
N LEU A 134 5.99 6.55 10.07
CA LEU A 134 5.44 6.09 8.79
C LEU A 134 6.23 4.87 8.30
N TYR A 135 5.52 3.77 8.18
CA TYR A 135 6.06 2.47 7.82
C TYR A 135 5.64 2.05 6.41
N SER A 136 4.42 2.41 6.01
CA SER A 136 3.81 2.03 4.73
C SER A 136 3.28 3.24 3.99
N LEU A 137 3.56 3.31 2.68
CA LEU A 137 3.02 4.32 1.78
C LEU A 137 2.47 3.64 0.53
N HIS A 138 1.23 3.95 0.16
CA HIS A 138 0.57 3.33 -0.98
C HIS A 138 0.02 4.40 -1.93
N LEU A 139 0.73 4.64 -3.03
CA LEU A 139 0.45 5.69 -3.99
C LEU A 139 -0.31 5.11 -5.19
N PHE A 140 -1.62 5.28 -5.21
CA PHE A 140 -2.47 4.76 -6.28
C PHE A 140 -3.11 5.89 -7.10
N ASP A 141 -3.40 5.62 -8.36
CA ASP A 141 -4.09 6.46 -9.34
C ASP A 141 -3.57 7.88 -9.41
N SER A 142 -2.25 8.04 -9.29
CA SER A 142 -1.61 9.35 -9.16
C SER A 142 -0.81 9.65 -10.42
N GLU A 143 -1.52 10.14 -11.45
CA GLU A 143 -0.96 10.44 -12.79
C GLU A 143 0.17 11.48 -12.77
N ASN A 144 0.34 12.22 -11.67
CA ASN A 144 1.24 13.37 -11.57
C ASN A 144 2.32 13.25 -10.47
N ILE A 145 2.53 12.08 -9.86
CA ILE A 145 3.61 11.93 -8.87
C ILE A 145 4.95 11.83 -9.60
N GLU A 146 5.64 12.95 -9.68
CA GLU A 146 7.00 13.03 -10.16
C GLU A 146 8.00 12.34 -9.21
N ALA A 147 9.18 11.97 -9.72
CA ALA A 147 10.22 11.28 -8.94
C ALA A 147 10.66 12.09 -7.72
N ASP A 148 10.65 13.41 -7.85
CA ASP A 148 11.03 14.34 -6.80
C ASP A 148 10.06 14.29 -5.59
N ALA A 149 8.83 13.81 -5.78
CA ALA A 149 7.84 13.64 -4.72
C ALA A 149 8.17 12.48 -3.78
N LEU A 150 9.03 11.57 -4.24
CA LEU A 150 9.48 10.42 -3.47
C LEU A 150 10.82 10.65 -2.78
N VAL A 151 11.53 11.74 -3.06
CA VAL A 151 12.81 12.08 -2.40
C VAL A 151 12.74 12.01 -0.87
N PRO A 152 11.65 12.45 -0.20
CA PRO A 152 11.49 12.25 1.24
C PRO A 152 11.64 10.81 1.73
N LEU A 153 11.35 9.82 0.88
CA LEU A 153 11.44 8.41 1.25
C LEU A 153 12.88 7.94 1.48
N THR A 154 13.88 8.63 0.91
CA THR A 154 15.30 8.27 1.00
C THR A 154 15.82 8.30 2.44
N THR A 155 15.31 9.23 3.25
CA THR A 155 15.66 9.40 4.67
C THR A 155 14.57 8.89 5.61
N SER A 156 13.44 8.42 5.07
CA SER A 156 12.30 7.93 5.84
C SER A 156 12.52 6.51 6.40
N LYS A 157 11.72 6.16 7.42
CA LYS A 157 11.63 4.78 7.94
C LYS A 157 10.68 3.89 7.13
N VAL A 158 10.13 4.37 6.02
CA VAL A 158 9.16 3.63 5.20
C VAL A 158 9.81 2.34 4.70
N ARG A 159 9.16 1.21 4.96
CA ARG A 159 9.64 -0.11 4.56
C ARG A 159 8.79 -0.77 3.49
N THR A 160 7.53 -0.34 3.39
CA THR A 160 6.56 -0.85 2.42
C THR A 160 6.12 0.30 1.53
N LEU A 161 6.28 0.12 0.23
CA LEU A 161 5.81 1.05 -0.77
C LEU A 161 4.86 0.33 -1.74
N SER A 162 3.82 1.01 -2.20
CA SER A 162 3.01 0.54 -3.33
C SER A 162 2.80 1.67 -4.32
N ALA A 163 2.84 1.36 -5.61
CA ALA A 163 2.69 2.34 -6.69
C ALA A 163 1.97 1.75 -7.90
N ASP A 164 1.30 2.59 -8.69
CA ASP A 164 0.61 2.14 -9.91
C ASP A 164 1.57 1.74 -11.03
N THR A 165 2.51 2.61 -11.37
CA THR A 165 3.41 2.38 -12.48
C THR A 165 4.83 2.82 -12.16
N LEU A 166 5.77 2.23 -12.91
CA LEU A 166 7.19 2.55 -12.84
C LEU A 166 7.63 3.66 -13.80
N VAL A 167 6.71 4.36 -14.46
CA VAL A 167 7.04 5.41 -15.46
C VAL A 167 7.93 6.51 -14.84
N VAL A 168 7.96 6.60 -13.51
CA VAL A 168 8.76 7.53 -12.71
C VAL A 168 10.21 7.06 -12.48
N LEU A 169 10.56 5.79 -12.70
CA LEU A 169 11.91 5.24 -12.42
C LEU A 169 13.06 5.77 -13.27
N PRO A 170 12.91 6.09 -14.57
CA PRO A 170 14.04 6.53 -15.39
C PRO A 170 14.71 7.83 -14.90
N THR A 171 14.05 8.56 -13.99
CA THR A 171 14.52 9.81 -13.39
C THR A 171 14.91 9.66 -11.92
N TRP A 172 14.83 8.47 -11.33
CA TRP A 172 15.31 8.25 -9.97
C TRP A 172 16.82 8.40 -9.95
N VAL A 173 17.29 9.42 -9.23
CA VAL A 173 18.71 9.63 -8.93
C VAL A 173 19.05 9.04 -7.56
N GLU A 174 18.05 8.85 -6.72
CA GLU A 174 18.19 8.51 -5.30
C GLU A 174 18.03 7.02 -5.00
N ILE A 175 18.69 6.57 -3.94
CA ILE A 175 18.64 5.19 -3.45
C ILE A 175 17.75 5.12 -2.20
N PHE A 176 16.77 4.21 -2.21
CA PHE A 176 15.85 3.96 -1.13
C PHE A 176 16.32 2.76 -0.29
N LEU A 177 17.14 3.05 0.72
CA LEU A 177 17.78 2.02 1.56
C LEU A 177 16.83 1.33 2.54
N SER A 178 15.73 1.97 2.91
CA SER A 178 14.77 1.49 3.92
C SER A 178 13.69 0.56 3.36
N ILE A 179 13.43 0.64 2.04
CA ILE A 179 12.34 -0.12 1.40
C ILE A 179 12.73 -1.61 1.31
N THR A 180 11.86 -2.45 1.86
CA THR A 180 12.04 -3.91 1.89
C THR A 180 10.89 -4.67 1.23
N SER A 181 9.73 -4.02 1.07
CA SER A 181 8.56 -4.57 0.39
C SER A 181 8.07 -3.55 -0.63
N PHE A 182 7.87 -3.99 -1.87
CA PHE A 182 7.36 -3.15 -2.93
C PHE A 182 6.27 -3.84 -3.74
N THR A 183 5.16 -3.15 -3.96
CA THR A 183 4.02 -3.63 -4.74
C THR A 183 3.74 -2.69 -5.90
N LEU A 184 3.53 -3.24 -7.09
CA LEU A 184 3.28 -2.51 -8.32
C LEU A 184 2.01 -3.00 -8.99
N LEU A 185 1.15 -2.08 -9.42
CA LEU A 185 0.01 -2.43 -10.28
C LEU A 185 0.50 -2.85 -11.67
N SER A 186 1.41 -2.09 -12.27
CA SER A 186 1.91 -2.37 -13.62
C SER A 186 3.38 -2.01 -13.79
N SER A 187 4.13 -2.86 -14.48
CA SER A 187 5.56 -2.65 -14.74
C SER A 187 6.05 -3.37 -16.00
N GLU A 188 7.08 -2.81 -16.65
CA GLU A 188 7.86 -3.53 -17.66
C GLU A 188 8.96 -4.37 -16.98
N VAL A 189 9.28 -5.53 -17.54
CA VAL A 189 10.30 -6.43 -16.98
C VAL A 189 11.69 -5.79 -16.85
N PHE A 190 12.04 -4.87 -17.76
CA PHE A 190 13.32 -4.17 -17.73
C PHE A 190 13.42 -3.21 -16.54
N ASP A 191 12.30 -2.61 -16.13
CA ASP A 191 12.23 -1.71 -14.99
C ASP A 191 12.41 -2.46 -13.66
N LEU A 192 11.96 -3.72 -13.59
CA LEU A 192 12.15 -4.57 -12.41
C LEU A 192 13.63 -4.79 -12.08
N CYS A 193 14.48 -4.89 -13.10
CA CYS A 193 15.93 -5.01 -12.90
C CYS A 193 16.53 -3.71 -12.35
N ALA A 194 16.14 -2.56 -12.92
CA ALA A 194 16.60 -1.25 -12.48
C ALA A 194 16.17 -0.95 -11.04
N LEU A 195 14.96 -1.39 -10.67
CA LEU A 195 14.42 -1.22 -9.33
C LEU A 195 15.34 -1.77 -8.24
N MET A 196 16.00 -2.89 -8.49
CA MET A 196 16.91 -3.51 -7.53
C MET A 196 18.21 -2.70 -7.34
N GLU A 197 18.53 -1.77 -8.24
CA GLU A 197 19.62 -0.81 -8.06
C GLU A 197 19.19 0.33 -7.13
N TYR A 198 17.94 0.79 -7.24
CA TYR A 198 17.38 1.87 -6.43
C TYR A 198 16.89 1.43 -5.06
N MET A 199 16.50 0.16 -4.90
CA MET A 199 16.03 -0.43 -3.65
C MET A 199 16.89 -1.64 -3.29
N PRO A 200 18.17 -1.45 -2.92
CA PRO A 200 19.11 -2.56 -2.75
C PRO A 200 18.72 -3.52 -1.62
N MET A 201 17.93 -3.06 -0.64
CA MET A 201 17.47 -3.85 0.51
C MET A 201 16.13 -4.57 0.28
N LEU A 202 15.59 -4.53 -0.94
CA LEU A 202 14.31 -5.13 -1.28
C LEU A 202 14.32 -6.64 -1.04
N LYS A 203 13.31 -7.12 -0.31
CA LYS A 203 13.11 -8.54 0.04
C LYS A 203 11.87 -9.12 -0.62
N TYR A 204 10.82 -8.31 -0.79
CA TYR A 204 9.54 -8.72 -1.32
C TYR A 204 9.15 -7.80 -2.48
N LEU A 205 8.88 -8.39 -3.64
CA LEU A 205 8.41 -7.68 -4.82
C LEU A 205 7.13 -8.34 -5.32
N HIS A 206 6.06 -7.56 -5.46
CA HIS A 206 4.79 -7.99 -6.03
C HIS A 206 4.44 -7.09 -7.20
N VAL A 207 4.11 -7.69 -8.35
CA VAL A 207 3.73 -7.00 -9.58
C VAL A 207 2.40 -7.59 -10.05
N GLN A 208 1.35 -6.79 -10.14
CA GLN A 208 0.04 -7.29 -10.59
C GLN A 208 0.07 -7.55 -12.09
N HIS A 209 0.57 -6.60 -12.89
CA HIS A 209 0.68 -6.74 -14.35
C HIS A 209 2.11 -6.52 -14.81
N CYS A 210 2.74 -7.55 -15.37
CA CYS A 210 4.07 -7.44 -15.98
C CYS A 210 3.93 -7.46 -17.50
N LEU A 211 4.11 -6.29 -18.11
CA LEU A 211 3.76 -6.03 -19.51
C LEU A 211 4.97 -6.14 -20.45
N TYR A 212 4.70 -6.55 -21.69
CA TYR A 212 5.65 -6.48 -22.81
C TYR A 212 5.40 -5.21 -23.62
N MET A 213 6.01 -4.08 -23.25
CA MET A 213 5.86 -2.85 -24.03
C MET A 213 7.07 -2.64 -24.95
N PHE A 214 6.83 -2.65 -26.26
CA PHE A 214 7.83 -2.47 -27.32
C PHE A 214 8.39 -1.03 -27.43
N LYS A 215 7.91 -0.08 -26.62
CA LYS A 215 8.04 1.38 -26.91
C LYS A 215 9.13 2.12 -26.14
N SER A 216 9.77 1.56 -25.12
CA SER A 216 10.90 2.23 -24.48
C SER A 216 12.16 2.00 -25.32
N TYR A 217 12.70 3.10 -25.84
CA TYR A 217 13.91 3.16 -26.67
C TYR A 217 15.00 2.21 -26.19
N GLN A 218 15.76 1.68 -27.15
CA GLN A 218 16.99 0.89 -27.02
C GLN A 218 18.10 1.56 -26.15
N LYS A 219 17.83 1.95 -24.92
CA LYS A 219 18.88 2.00 -23.91
C LYS A 219 19.17 0.54 -23.60
N LYS A 220 20.30 0.05 -24.10
CA LYS A 220 20.89 -1.24 -23.68
C LYS A 220 20.81 -1.29 -22.15
N ALA A 221 19.79 -1.94 -21.61
CA ALA A 221 19.67 -2.15 -20.18
C ALA A 221 20.96 -2.87 -19.80
N ARG A 222 21.82 -2.19 -19.05
CA ARG A 222 23.04 -2.81 -18.53
C ARG A 222 22.58 -3.72 -17.42
N TYR A 223 22.16 -4.93 -17.77
CA TYR A 223 21.96 -6.00 -16.82
C TYR A 223 23.29 -6.19 -16.09
N LYS A 224 23.39 -5.68 -14.85
CA LYS A 224 24.44 -6.16 -13.96
C LYS A 224 24.16 -7.63 -13.70
N LYS A 225 25.19 -8.46 -13.80
CA LYS A 225 25.10 -9.92 -13.72
C LYS A 225 24.46 -10.42 -12.41
N THR A 226 24.45 -9.60 -11.36
CA THR A 226 23.77 -9.85 -10.09
C THR A 226 23.19 -8.54 -9.55
N CYS A 227 21.86 -8.41 -9.48
CA CYS A 227 21.17 -7.30 -8.79
C CYS A 227 19.98 -7.84 -7.98
N GLY A 228 19.72 -7.28 -6.79
CA GLY A 228 18.66 -7.81 -5.92
C GLY A 228 19.04 -9.07 -5.14
N VAL A 229 20.29 -9.12 -4.65
CA VAL A 229 20.78 -10.21 -3.77
C VAL A 229 19.95 -10.37 -2.49
N HIS A 230 19.22 -9.34 -2.08
CA HIS A 230 18.33 -9.38 -0.92
C HIS A 230 16.93 -9.88 -1.22
N LEU A 231 16.53 -9.96 -2.50
CA LEU A 231 15.20 -10.40 -2.90
C LEU A 231 14.98 -11.85 -2.48
N LYS A 232 13.90 -12.09 -1.73
CA LYS A 232 13.50 -13.41 -1.23
C LYS A 232 12.21 -13.90 -1.85
N GLN A 233 11.31 -12.99 -2.21
CA GLN A 233 10.03 -13.34 -2.80
C GLN A 233 9.68 -12.42 -3.97
N LEU A 234 9.24 -13.03 -5.07
CA LEU A 234 8.73 -12.36 -6.25
C LEU A 234 7.36 -12.94 -6.59
N ILE A 235 6.34 -12.08 -6.69
CA ILE A 235 4.99 -12.44 -7.11
C ILE A 235 4.66 -11.63 -8.37
N VAL A 236 4.24 -12.31 -9.42
CA VAL A 236 3.70 -11.69 -10.64
C VAL A 236 2.34 -12.30 -10.94
N ASP A 237 1.26 -11.51 -10.83
CA ASP A 237 -0.11 -12.03 -10.98
C ASP A 237 -0.55 -12.18 -12.45
N ASP A 238 0.02 -11.38 -13.34
CA ASP A 238 -0.28 -11.43 -14.77
C ASP A 238 0.99 -11.16 -15.59
N LEU A 239 1.71 -12.24 -15.89
CA LEU A 239 2.91 -12.21 -16.73
C LEU A 239 2.50 -12.26 -18.21
N GLN A 240 2.64 -11.12 -18.90
CA GLN A 240 2.30 -10.98 -20.33
C GLN A 240 3.54 -10.94 -21.23
N ILE A 241 4.64 -11.56 -20.81
CA ILE A 241 5.92 -11.55 -21.54
C ILE A 241 6.44 -12.98 -21.81
N PRO A 242 7.27 -13.18 -22.85
CA PRO A 242 7.98 -14.45 -23.01
C PRO A 242 8.87 -14.73 -21.80
N PHE A 243 8.82 -15.95 -21.28
CA PHE A 243 9.60 -16.31 -20.11
C PHE A 243 11.11 -16.16 -20.32
N VAL A 244 11.63 -16.38 -21.54
CA VAL A 244 13.06 -16.17 -21.85
C VAL A 244 13.52 -14.76 -21.49
N THR A 245 12.64 -13.76 -21.64
CA THR A 245 12.93 -12.38 -21.22
C THR A 245 12.91 -12.26 -19.71
N PHE A 246 11.97 -12.91 -19.03
CA PHE A 246 11.86 -12.93 -17.58
C PHE A 246 12.99 -13.71 -16.89
N GLN A 247 13.55 -14.73 -17.55
CA GLN A 247 14.66 -15.54 -17.02
C GLN A 247 15.87 -14.67 -16.62
N LYS A 248 16.13 -13.59 -17.35
CA LYS A 248 17.23 -12.66 -17.02
C LYS A 248 17.04 -11.98 -15.66
N LEU A 249 15.79 -11.71 -15.27
CA LEU A 249 15.47 -11.18 -13.93
C LEU A 249 15.75 -12.23 -12.84
N LEU A 250 15.46 -13.50 -13.12
CA LEU A 250 15.73 -14.61 -12.20
C LEU A 250 17.23 -14.86 -12.03
N GLU A 251 17.99 -14.81 -13.13
CA GLU A 251 19.46 -14.90 -13.10
C GLU A 251 20.08 -13.77 -12.27
N ALA A 252 19.47 -12.57 -12.31
CA ALA A 252 19.92 -11.44 -11.53
C ALA A 252 19.66 -11.60 -10.01
N THR A 253 18.67 -12.43 -9.61
CA THR A 253 18.16 -12.56 -8.23
C THR A 253 18.53 -13.90 -7.58
N PRO A 254 19.82 -14.15 -7.28
CA PRO A 254 20.34 -15.48 -6.94
C PRO A 254 19.81 -16.07 -5.62
N ASN A 255 19.28 -15.23 -4.72
CA ASN A 255 18.82 -15.66 -3.40
C ASN A 255 17.28 -15.73 -3.27
N LEU A 256 16.58 -15.78 -4.40
CA LEU A 256 15.13 -15.90 -4.45
C LEU A 256 14.69 -17.23 -3.82
N LYS A 257 13.81 -17.16 -2.82
CA LYS A 257 13.29 -18.34 -2.09
C LYS A 257 11.88 -18.73 -2.55
N SER A 258 11.11 -17.75 -3.01
CA SER A 258 9.72 -17.93 -3.42
C SER A 258 9.46 -17.15 -4.71
N LEU A 259 8.85 -17.82 -5.68
CA LEU A 259 8.44 -17.23 -6.96
C LEU A 259 7.02 -17.70 -7.24
N THR A 260 6.10 -16.76 -7.38
CA THR A 260 4.73 -17.01 -7.81
C THR A 260 4.53 -16.31 -9.15
N LEU A 261 4.23 -17.09 -10.19
CA LEU A 261 3.92 -16.59 -11.52
C LEU A 261 2.53 -17.07 -11.91
N SER A 262 1.67 -16.10 -12.20
CA SER A 262 0.37 -16.31 -12.81
C SER A 262 0.42 -15.65 -14.19
N ALA A 263 -0.11 -16.34 -15.19
CA ALA A 263 -0.11 -15.84 -16.56
C ALA A 263 -1.41 -16.25 -17.23
N LYS A 264 -2.11 -15.29 -17.82
CA LYS A 264 -3.26 -15.58 -18.67
C LYS A 264 -2.85 -16.17 -20.02
N ILE A 265 -1.59 -15.94 -20.42
CA ILE A 265 -1.04 -16.32 -21.73
C ILE A 265 0.38 -16.88 -21.55
N CYS A 266 0.55 -18.08 -20.98
CA CYS A 266 1.86 -18.73 -21.02
C CYS A 266 1.74 -20.17 -21.50
N ARG A 267 2.06 -20.42 -22.78
CA ARG A 267 2.26 -21.78 -23.29
C ARG A 267 3.30 -22.47 -22.40
N ILE A 268 2.91 -23.62 -21.85
CA ILE A 268 3.65 -24.45 -20.89
C ILE A 268 5.16 -24.45 -21.18
N CYS A 269 5.95 -23.97 -20.21
CA CYS A 269 7.39 -24.19 -20.16
C CYS A 269 7.72 -24.88 -18.82
N LEU A 270 8.26 -26.10 -18.88
CA LEU A 270 8.93 -26.75 -17.75
C LEU A 270 10.29 -26.09 -17.58
N MET A 271 10.60 -25.57 -16.38
CA MET A 271 11.76 -24.68 -16.22
C MET A 271 12.62 -25.03 -15.03
N ARG A 272 13.92 -25.10 -15.30
CA ARG A 272 15.02 -25.26 -14.36
C ARG A 272 15.68 -23.88 -14.21
N VAL A 273 15.43 -23.21 -13.09
CA VAL A 273 15.94 -21.85 -12.84
C VAL A 273 17.28 -21.87 -12.09
N ASN A 274 17.58 -22.96 -11.39
CA ASN A 274 18.89 -23.27 -10.83
C ASN A 274 18.96 -24.78 -10.55
N GLU A 275 20.15 -25.35 -10.31
CA GLU A 275 20.32 -26.82 -10.16
C GLU A 275 19.45 -27.46 -9.06
N ASN A 276 18.83 -26.67 -8.18
CA ASN A 276 18.07 -27.15 -7.02
C ASN A 276 16.62 -26.60 -6.84
N ILE A 277 16.03 -25.88 -7.81
CA ILE A 277 14.68 -25.29 -7.61
C ILE A 277 13.75 -25.55 -8.80
N TRP A 278 12.63 -26.24 -8.51
CA TRP A 278 11.48 -26.42 -9.39
C TRP A 278 10.39 -25.42 -9.01
N PHE A 279 9.82 -24.69 -9.97
CA PHE A 279 8.71 -23.75 -9.73
C PHE A 279 7.40 -24.30 -10.29
N TYR A 280 6.31 -24.16 -9.53
CA TYR A 280 4.95 -24.47 -9.95
C TYR A 280 4.36 -23.25 -10.68
N LEU A 281 3.93 -23.44 -11.93
CA LEU A 281 3.10 -22.49 -12.67
C LEU A 281 1.63 -22.82 -12.41
N HIS A 282 0.88 -21.89 -11.82
CA HIS A 282 -0.57 -22.02 -11.72
C HIS A 282 -1.23 -21.44 -12.97
N TYR A 283 -1.96 -22.29 -13.69
CA TYR A 283 -2.84 -21.88 -14.78
C TYR A 283 -4.18 -21.43 -14.18
N LEU A 284 -4.58 -20.20 -14.46
CA LEU A 284 -5.96 -19.74 -14.25
C LEU A 284 -6.66 -19.83 -15.62
N THR A 285 -7.57 -20.80 -15.76
CA THR A 285 -8.49 -20.94 -16.89
C THR A 285 -9.63 -19.95 -16.82
#